data_AF-R5DRZ9-F1
#
_entry.id   AF-R5DRZ9-F1
#
_cell.length_a   1.000
_cell.length_b   1.000
_cell.length_c   1.000
_cell.angle_alpha   90.00
_cell.angle_beta   90.00
_cell.angle_gamma   90.00
#
_symmetry.space_group_name_H-M   'P 1'
#
loop_
_entity.id
_entity.type
_entity.pdbx_description
1 polymer ?
#
loop_
_entity_poly.entity_id
_entity_poly.type
_entity_poly.pdbx_seq_one_letter_code
_entity_poly.pdbx_strand_id
1 'polypeptide(L)'
;MNEVNYNHERGLKHELINFELSPELLSDKVYSLFSTHHSLINNDKVFSRFTSHFSLKRAGATHVALCDRVGSYYRHWCGAFTLAEVLITLGIIGVVAAMTLPTLINNAQNKQLEVAFKKSYSALSQIAQRVALEDYGGQIPDDALSESLGYYAKYLNGKRCTGIAENGCPANADGDNYCNFMYKTYKDFSGKVNAPCIGNDYVVNVVSGSTFYFDYAGEGEDIYAKQFVVIDVNGWQKRPNRSGYDLFLFSIGRDGKITAGGADASFYPKSGYCNSSTTFSRNGYGCTINAINEKDYFKKLPH
;
A
#
# COMPACT_ATOMS: atom_id res chain seq x y z
N MET A 1 57.81 -9.47 -39.01
CA MET A 1 57.56 -10.84 -38.50
C MET A 1 56.63 -10.69 -37.30
N ASN A 2 55.37 -11.12 -37.28
CA ASN A 2 54.54 -11.83 -38.23
C ASN A 2 53.11 -11.29 -38.14
N GLU A 3 52.48 -11.22 -39.29
CA GLU A 3 51.04 -11.06 -39.49
C GLU A 3 50.30 -12.30 -38.98
N VAL A 4 49.13 -12.10 -38.38
CA VAL A 4 47.97 -12.96 -38.65
C VAL A 4 46.74 -12.05 -38.74
N ASN A 5 46.16 -12.03 -39.93
CA ASN A 5 44.91 -11.40 -40.30
C ASN A 5 44.04 -12.53 -40.84
N TYR A 6 42.80 -12.70 -40.39
CA TYR A 6 41.72 -13.24 -41.24
C TYR A 6 40.35 -12.85 -40.68
N ASN A 7 39.62 -12.16 -41.56
CA ASN A 7 38.26 -11.63 -41.45
C ASN A 7 37.19 -12.73 -41.40
N HIS A 8 36.01 -12.40 -40.84
CA HIS A 8 34.77 -12.41 -41.63
C HIS A 8 33.63 -11.64 -40.93
N GLU A 9 33.12 -10.61 -41.63
CA GLU A 9 31.76 -10.01 -41.71
C GLU A 9 30.82 -10.08 -40.49
N ARG A 10 29.98 -9.09 -40.15
CA ARG A 10 29.02 -8.38 -41.01
C ARG A 10 28.20 -7.43 -40.10
N GLY A 11 27.78 -6.26 -40.60
CA GLY A 11 26.50 -5.65 -40.18
C GLY A 11 26.55 -4.53 -39.13
N LEU A 12 26.58 -3.29 -39.64
CA LEU A 12 26.03 -2.09 -39.00
C LEU A 12 24.65 -2.34 -38.36
N LYS A 13 24.43 -1.81 -37.15
CA LYS A 13 23.53 -0.66 -36.90
C LYS A 13 23.46 -0.31 -35.40
N HIS A 14 23.62 0.98 -35.11
CA HIS A 14 23.12 1.60 -33.89
C HIS A 14 21.59 1.47 -33.84
N GLU A 15 21.03 1.00 -32.74
CA GLU A 15 19.62 1.20 -32.42
C GLU A 15 19.50 1.95 -31.08
N LEU A 16 19.26 3.25 -31.24
CA LEU A 16 18.60 4.09 -30.26
C LEU A 16 17.14 3.62 -30.16
N ILE A 17 16.71 3.15 -28.99
CA ILE A 17 15.28 2.92 -28.75
C ILE A 17 14.69 4.27 -28.31
N ASN A 18 14.31 5.05 -29.32
CA ASN A 18 13.34 6.14 -29.18
C ASN A 18 11.95 5.50 -29.12
N PHE A 19 11.25 5.61 -27.99
CA PHE A 19 9.82 5.36 -27.93
C PHE A 19 9.08 6.70 -28.05
N GLU A 20 9.07 7.25 -29.26
CA GLU A 20 8.06 8.22 -29.68
C GLU A 20 6.80 7.44 -30.08
N LEU A 21 5.69 7.69 -29.38
CA LEU A 21 4.37 7.21 -29.79
C LEU A 21 3.70 8.33 -30.62
N SER A 22 3.65 8.13 -31.94
CA SER A 22 2.85 8.94 -32.86
C SER A 22 1.36 8.86 -32.52
N PRO A 23 0.60 9.95 -32.64
CA PRO A 23 -0.80 10.01 -32.26
C PRO A 23 -1.67 9.56 -33.43
N GLU A 24 -2.36 8.43 -33.29
CA GLU A 24 -3.63 8.14 -33.97
C GLU A 24 -4.15 6.74 -33.54
N LEU A 25 -4.78 6.68 -32.36
CA LEU A 25 -5.89 5.75 -32.15
C LEU A 25 -6.97 6.49 -31.36
N LEU A 26 -7.86 7.11 -32.13
CA LEU A 26 -9.03 7.81 -31.64
C LEU A 26 -10.07 6.82 -31.08
N SER A 27 -10.73 7.29 -30.02
CA SER A 27 -12.08 6.96 -29.59
C SER A 27 -12.29 5.66 -28.81
N ASP A 28 -12.24 5.77 -27.49
CA ASP A 28 -13.34 5.25 -26.68
C ASP A 28 -13.69 6.21 -25.54
N LYS A 29 -14.93 6.72 -25.58
CA LYS A 29 -15.52 7.60 -24.58
C LYS A 29 -15.81 6.80 -23.31
N VAL A 30 -15.00 7.03 -22.26
CA VAL A 30 -15.39 6.72 -20.90
C VAL A 30 -16.41 7.77 -20.44
N TYR A 31 -17.70 7.43 -20.48
CA TYR A 31 -18.72 8.24 -19.81
C TYR A 31 -18.59 8.04 -18.29
N SER A 32 -17.99 9.05 -17.66
CA SER A 32 -18.22 9.42 -16.27
C SER A 32 -19.72 9.72 -16.06
N LEU A 33 -20.33 9.10 -15.05
CA LEU A 33 -21.64 9.51 -14.55
C LEU A 33 -21.68 9.47 -13.02
N PHE A 34 -20.81 10.27 -12.39
CA PHE A 34 -21.08 10.82 -11.06
C PHE A 34 -21.42 12.30 -11.24
N SER A 35 -22.71 12.60 -11.33
CA SER A 35 -23.25 13.97 -11.38
C SER A 35 -23.85 14.32 -10.02
N THR A 36 -23.08 15.10 -9.25
CA THR A 36 -23.48 16.26 -8.43
C THR A 36 -24.83 16.23 -7.72
N HIS A 37 -24.77 16.16 -6.39
CA HIS A 37 -25.83 16.65 -5.49
C HIS A 37 -26.05 18.15 -5.71
N HIS A 38 -27.27 18.55 -6.07
CA HIS A 38 -27.76 19.90 -5.84
C HIS A 38 -29.08 19.81 -5.08
N SER A 39 -29.04 20.31 -3.86
CA SER A 39 -30.19 20.53 -2.99
C SER A 39 -31.07 21.65 -3.57
N LEU A 40 -32.36 21.39 -3.73
CA LEU A 40 -33.40 22.41 -3.64
C LEU A 40 -34.63 21.79 -2.95
N ILE A 41 -34.78 22.15 -1.68
CA ILE A 41 -36.02 22.08 -0.93
C ILE A 41 -36.92 23.17 -1.50
N ASN A 42 -38.13 22.81 -1.95
CA ASN A 42 -39.26 23.73 -1.98
C ASN A 42 -40.53 22.95 -1.65
N ASN A 43 -41.21 23.44 -0.61
CA ASN A 43 -42.49 22.97 -0.11
C ASN A 43 -43.65 23.34 -1.06
N ASP A 44 -44.75 22.63 -0.84
CA ASP A 44 -46.14 22.97 -1.15
C ASP A 44 -46.62 22.86 -2.60
N LYS A 45 -47.40 21.80 -2.85
CA LYS A 45 -48.84 21.94 -3.17
C LYS A 45 -49.53 20.58 -3.15
N VAL A 46 -50.48 20.43 -2.23
CA VAL A 46 -51.54 19.42 -2.27
C VAL A 46 -52.41 19.67 -3.51
N PHE A 47 -52.53 18.69 -4.39
CA PHE A 47 -53.70 18.57 -5.26
C PHE A 47 -54.10 17.10 -5.35
N SER A 48 -55.32 16.83 -4.89
CA SER A 48 -55.92 15.50 -4.83
C SER A 48 -56.76 15.23 -6.08
N ARG A 49 -56.91 13.93 -6.38
CA ARG A 49 -57.80 13.26 -7.34
C ARG A 49 -57.42 13.38 -8.82
N PHE A 50 -57.08 12.25 -9.43
CA PHE A 50 -58.00 11.57 -10.33
C PHE A 50 -57.68 10.07 -10.38
N THR A 51 -58.74 9.28 -10.26
CA THR A 51 -58.80 7.83 -10.40
C THR A 51 -58.21 7.39 -11.75
N SER A 52 -57.16 6.57 -11.73
CA SER A 52 -56.86 5.68 -12.86
C SER A 52 -57.00 4.25 -12.37
N HIS A 53 -58.08 3.60 -12.83
CA HIS A 53 -58.34 2.18 -12.70
C HIS A 53 -57.05 1.36 -12.91
N PHE A 54 -56.64 0.63 -11.87
CA PHE A 54 -55.70 -0.48 -12.01
C PHE A 54 -56.44 -1.61 -12.75
N SER A 55 -56.49 -1.54 -14.08
CA SER A 55 -56.84 -2.72 -14.87
C SER A 55 -55.58 -3.57 -14.95
N LEU A 56 -55.50 -4.56 -14.06
CA LEU A 56 -54.57 -5.68 -14.16
C LEU A 56 -54.90 -6.41 -15.47
N LYS A 57 -54.26 -6.02 -16.58
CA LYS A 57 -54.19 -6.87 -17.77
C LYS A 57 -53.35 -8.08 -17.40
N ARG A 58 -54.04 -9.11 -16.94
CA ARG A 58 -53.53 -10.47 -16.89
C ARG A 58 -53.29 -10.92 -18.34
N ALA A 59 -52.03 -10.97 -18.74
CA ALA A 59 -51.57 -11.79 -19.85
C ALA A 59 -50.32 -12.52 -19.36
N GLY A 60 -50.35 -13.84 -19.51
CA GLY A 60 -49.49 -14.78 -18.80
C GLY A 60 -48.02 -14.66 -19.15
N ALA A 61 -47.23 -15.38 -18.34
CA ALA A 61 -45.87 -15.75 -18.62
C ALA A 61 -45.75 -16.36 -20.03
N THR A 62 -45.36 -15.55 -21.01
CA THR A 62 -44.67 -15.99 -22.23
C THR A 62 -44.04 -14.77 -22.86
N HIS A 63 -42.73 -14.89 -23.10
CA HIS A 63 -41.85 -13.90 -23.68
C HIS A 63 -42.36 -13.44 -25.06
N VAL A 64 -42.21 -12.15 -25.35
CA VAL A 64 -42.15 -11.46 -26.67
C VAL A 64 -43.00 -10.19 -26.61
N ALA A 65 -42.33 -9.06 -26.38
CA ALA A 65 -42.89 -7.76 -26.71
C ALA A 65 -42.68 -7.54 -28.22
N LEU A 66 -43.76 -7.31 -28.96
CA LEU A 66 -43.66 -6.89 -30.36
C LEU A 66 -43.25 -5.41 -30.38
N CYS A 67 -42.06 -5.11 -30.91
CA CYS A 67 -41.67 -3.73 -31.19
C CYS A 67 -42.36 -3.28 -32.48
N ASP A 68 -43.44 -2.52 -32.37
CA ASP A 68 -43.98 -1.82 -33.53
C ASP A 68 -43.04 -0.67 -33.90
N ARG A 69 -42.32 -0.82 -35.01
CA ARG A 69 -41.84 0.35 -35.76
C ARG A 69 -42.42 0.29 -37.16
N VAL A 70 -43.09 1.37 -37.51
CA VAL A 70 -43.79 1.59 -38.77
C VAL A 70 -42.83 1.36 -39.94
N GLY A 71 -43.09 0.30 -40.72
CA GLY A 71 -42.51 0.06 -42.04
C GLY A 71 -41.10 -0.56 -42.10
N SER A 72 -40.96 -1.87 -41.91
CA SER A 72 -39.91 -2.68 -42.57
C SER A 72 -40.23 -4.19 -42.45
N TYR A 73 -40.05 -4.94 -43.53
CA TYR A 73 -40.42 -6.36 -43.71
C TYR A 73 -39.56 -7.38 -42.93
N TYR A 74 -38.69 -6.93 -42.03
CA TYR A 74 -37.89 -7.80 -41.16
C TYR A 74 -38.42 -7.75 -39.72
N ARG A 75 -39.00 -8.86 -39.24
CA ARG A 75 -39.43 -9.02 -37.83
C ARG A 75 -38.21 -8.91 -36.91
N HIS A 76 -38.05 -7.77 -36.25
CA HIS A 76 -37.10 -7.64 -35.14
C HIS A 76 -37.74 -8.23 -33.87
N TRP A 77 -37.14 -9.30 -33.35
CA TRP A 77 -37.49 -9.84 -32.03
C TRP A 77 -36.98 -8.88 -30.95
N CYS A 78 -37.89 -8.28 -30.18
CA CYS A 78 -37.55 -7.53 -28.98
C CYS A 78 -37.71 -8.45 -27.76
N GLY A 79 -36.61 -9.09 -27.37
CA GLY A 79 -36.52 -9.78 -26.09
C GLY A 79 -36.48 -8.74 -24.97
N ALA A 80 -37.47 -8.75 -24.08
CA ALA A 80 -37.44 -8.00 -22.82
C ALA A 80 -37.22 -8.98 -21.67
N PHE A 81 -36.30 -8.66 -20.77
CA PHE A 81 -36.05 -9.47 -19.57
C PHE A 81 -37.26 -9.42 -18.64
N THR A 82 -37.67 -10.58 -18.12
CA THR A 82 -38.72 -10.60 -17.08
C THR A 82 -38.15 -10.13 -15.74
N LEU A 83 -39.00 -9.56 -14.88
CA LEU A 83 -38.58 -9.18 -13.52
C LEU A 83 -37.99 -10.37 -12.75
N ALA A 84 -38.58 -11.56 -12.91
CA ALA A 84 -38.10 -12.78 -12.27
C ALA A 84 -36.70 -13.18 -12.77
N GLU A 85 -36.44 -13.07 -14.07
CA GLU A 85 -35.14 -13.35 -14.68
C GLU A 85 -34.05 -12.39 -14.16
N VAL A 86 -34.37 -11.09 -14.06
CA VAL A 86 -33.44 -10.11 -13.47
C VAL A 86 -33.19 -10.39 -11.98
N LEU A 87 -34.21 -10.76 -11.21
CA LEU A 87 -34.05 -11.07 -9.78
C LEU A 87 -33.21 -12.33 -9.53
N ILE A 88 -33.41 -13.39 -10.32
CA ILE A 88 -32.62 -14.62 -10.20
C ILE A 88 -31.15 -14.35 -10.57
N THR A 89 -30.90 -13.61 -11.65
CA THR A 89 -29.53 -13.27 -12.08
C THR A 89 -28.80 -12.40 -11.06
N LEU A 90 -29.44 -11.35 -10.53
CA LEU A 90 -28.88 -10.53 -9.45
C LEU A 90 -28.66 -11.33 -8.16
N GLY A 91 -29.57 -12.27 -7.84
CA GLY A 91 -29.42 -13.18 -6.71
C GLY A 91 -28.18 -14.07 -6.82
N ILE A 92 -27.96 -14.68 -7.99
CA ILE A 92 -26.80 -15.53 -8.25
C ILE A 92 -25.50 -14.71 -8.18
N ILE A 93 -25.44 -13.57 -8.87
CA ILE A 93 -24.26 -12.69 -8.86
C ILE A 93 -23.98 -12.19 -7.43
N GLY A 94 -25.03 -11.85 -6.67
CA GLY A 94 -24.91 -11.40 -5.28
C GLY A 94 -24.26 -12.45 -4.37
N VAL A 95 -24.71 -13.71 -4.45
CA VAL A 95 -24.14 -14.82 -3.66
C VAL A 95 -22.69 -15.09 -4.04
N VAL A 96 -22.39 -15.18 -5.34
CA VAL A 96 -21.02 -15.43 -5.81
C VAL A 96 -20.09 -14.30 -5.39
N ALA A 97 -20.48 -13.04 -5.62
CA ALA A 97 -19.69 -11.87 -5.25
C ALA A 97 -19.45 -11.80 -3.74
N ALA A 98 -20.44 -12.12 -2.91
CA ALA A 98 -20.30 -12.14 -1.45
C ALA A 98 -19.25 -13.16 -0.97
N MET A 99 -19.11 -14.29 -1.66
CA MET A 99 -18.12 -15.31 -1.34
C MET A 99 -16.72 -14.99 -1.89
N THR A 100 -16.61 -14.28 -3.02
CA THR A 100 -15.33 -14.07 -3.71
C THR A 100 -14.66 -12.73 -3.40
N LEU A 101 -15.44 -11.66 -3.22
CA LEU A 101 -14.91 -10.30 -3.05
C LEU A 101 -14.02 -10.14 -1.81
N PRO A 102 -14.37 -10.66 -0.62
CA PRO A 102 -13.51 -10.52 0.56
C PRO A 102 -12.13 -11.13 0.36
N THR A 103 -12.07 -12.34 -0.21
CA THR A 103 -10.80 -13.04 -0.48
C THR A 103 -9.97 -12.30 -1.53
N LEU A 104 -10.59 -11.80 -2.59
CA LEU A 104 -9.88 -11.05 -3.63
C LEU A 104 -9.29 -9.74 -3.08
N ILE A 105 -10.06 -8.99 -2.29
CA ILE A 105 -9.61 -7.75 -1.66
C ILE A 105 -8.44 -8.00 -0.72
N ASN A 106 -8.54 -9.00 0.16
CA ASN A 106 -7.47 -9.35 1.09
C ASN A 106 -6.19 -9.77 0.36
N ASN A 107 -6.31 -10.58 -0.70
CA ASN A 107 -5.16 -10.98 -1.50
C ASN A 107 -4.50 -9.79 -2.21
N ALA A 108 -5.29 -8.85 -2.73
CA ALA A 108 -4.77 -7.62 -3.34
C ALA A 108 -4.05 -6.73 -2.31
N GLN A 109 -4.63 -6.55 -1.12
CA GLN A 109 -4.01 -5.77 -0.03
C GLN A 109 -2.71 -6.41 0.46
N ASN A 110 -2.71 -7.72 0.70
CA ASN A 110 -1.51 -8.47 1.08
C ASN A 110 -0.41 -8.35 0.01
N LYS A 111 -0.78 -8.37 -1.28
CA LYS A 111 0.17 -8.18 -2.36
C LYS A 111 0.75 -6.77 -2.40
N GLN A 112 -0.06 -5.76 -2.13
CA GLN A 112 0.40 -4.37 -2.03
C GLN A 112 1.40 -4.20 -0.88
N LEU A 113 1.12 -4.79 0.28
CA LEU A 113 2.04 -4.79 1.43
C LEU A 113 3.37 -5.47 1.10
N GLU A 114 3.34 -6.64 0.45
CA GLU A 114 4.55 -7.35 0.03
C GLU A 114 5.43 -6.50 -0.90
N VAL A 115 4.83 -5.85 -1.89
CA VAL A 115 5.54 -4.99 -2.86
C VAL A 115 6.10 -3.76 -2.17
N ALA A 116 5.31 -3.11 -1.31
CA ALA A 116 5.71 -1.93 -0.56
C ALA A 116 6.87 -2.23 0.41
N PHE A 117 6.81 -3.39 1.10
CA PHE A 117 7.88 -3.87 1.96
C PHE A 117 9.19 -4.08 1.19
N LYS A 118 9.14 -4.85 0.10
CA LYS A 118 10.33 -5.13 -0.72
C LYS A 118 10.97 -3.87 -1.27
N LYS A 119 10.14 -2.91 -1.72
CA LYS A 119 10.61 -1.60 -2.18
C LYS A 119 11.31 -0.83 -1.07
N SER A 120 10.67 -0.72 0.10
CA SER A 120 11.20 0.06 1.22
C SER A 120 12.48 -0.56 1.80
N TYR A 121 12.52 -1.89 1.93
CA TYR A 121 13.71 -2.63 2.37
C TYR A 121 14.88 -2.47 1.40
N SER A 122 14.62 -2.58 0.09
CA SER A 122 15.66 -2.41 -0.93
C SER A 122 16.18 -0.98 -0.96
N ALA A 123 15.30 0.02 -0.81
CA ALA A 123 15.68 1.42 -0.73
C ALA A 123 16.52 1.69 0.52
N LEU A 124 16.08 1.23 1.70
CA LEU A 124 16.84 1.37 2.94
C LEU A 124 18.24 0.77 2.83
N SER A 125 18.35 -0.44 2.28
CA SER A 125 19.64 -1.14 2.16
C SER A 125 20.62 -0.39 1.25
N GLN A 126 20.13 0.14 0.12
CA GLN A 126 20.96 0.95 -0.77
C GLN A 126 21.36 2.28 -0.12
N ILE A 127 20.43 2.93 0.57
CA ILE A 127 20.68 4.22 1.21
C ILE A 127 21.66 4.07 2.38
N ALA A 128 21.52 3.05 3.22
CA ALA A 128 22.44 2.83 4.33
C ALA A 128 23.87 2.58 3.86
N GLN A 129 24.04 1.78 2.80
CA GLN A 129 25.36 1.60 2.15
C GLN A 129 25.89 2.91 1.58
N ARG A 130 25.03 3.70 0.94
CA ARG A 130 25.40 4.99 0.37
C ARG A 130 25.88 5.97 1.44
N VAL A 131 25.12 6.12 2.52
CA VAL A 131 25.48 7.01 3.64
C VAL A 131 26.82 6.58 4.22
N ALA A 132 26.99 5.29 4.52
CA ALA A 132 28.24 4.80 5.10
C ALA A 132 29.44 5.03 4.17
N LEU A 133 29.33 4.70 2.87
CA LEU A 133 30.45 4.74 1.92
C LEU A 133 30.74 6.13 1.34
N GLU A 134 29.71 6.82 0.84
CA GLU A 134 29.88 8.10 0.13
C GLU A 134 30.08 9.28 1.09
N ASP A 135 29.35 9.32 2.20
CA ASP A 135 29.39 10.47 3.13
C ASP A 135 30.41 10.28 4.26
N TYR A 136 30.64 9.03 4.72
CA TYR A 136 31.52 8.74 5.86
C TYR A 136 32.73 7.85 5.55
N GLY A 137 32.96 7.46 4.29
CA GLY A 137 34.15 6.71 3.88
C GLY A 137 34.21 5.25 4.35
N GLY A 138 33.08 4.69 4.77
CA GLY A 138 32.88 3.26 5.06
C GLY A 138 32.33 2.96 6.45
N GLN A 139 32.53 3.84 7.43
CA GLN A 139 31.96 3.68 8.77
C GLN A 139 31.49 5.01 9.34
N ILE A 140 30.25 5.05 9.80
CA ILE A 140 29.67 6.22 10.49
C ILE A 140 30.28 6.29 11.90
N PRO A 141 30.96 7.41 12.28
CA PRO A 141 31.45 7.64 13.63
C PRO A 141 30.32 7.70 14.67
N ASP A 142 30.63 7.37 15.94
CA ASP A 142 29.63 7.31 17.01
C ASP A 142 28.97 8.67 17.29
N ASP A 143 29.75 9.75 17.23
CA ASP A 143 29.28 11.13 17.39
C ASP A 143 28.48 11.66 16.18
N ALA A 144 28.59 11.00 15.02
CA ALA A 144 27.91 11.37 13.79
C ALA A 144 26.59 10.61 13.55
N LEU A 145 26.19 9.69 14.43
CA LEU A 145 24.96 8.90 14.25
C LEU A 145 23.71 9.79 14.14
N SER A 146 23.59 10.83 14.95
CA SER A 146 22.46 11.77 14.88
C SER A 146 22.44 12.55 13.55
N GLU A 147 23.61 13.03 13.11
CA GLU A 147 23.74 13.77 11.85
C GLU A 147 23.43 12.88 10.63
N SER A 148 23.85 11.61 10.68
CA SER A 148 23.64 10.66 9.59
C SER A 148 22.16 10.49 9.21
N LEU A 149 21.23 10.66 10.17
CA LEU A 149 19.77 10.63 9.95
C LEU A 149 19.29 11.67 8.91
N GLY A 150 19.98 12.81 8.82
CA GLY A 150 19.73 13.81 7.79
C GLY A 150 20.04 13.31 6.37
N TYR A 151 21.11 12.54 6.21
CA TYR A 151 21.49 11.95 4.92
C TYR A 151 20.52 10.84 4.50
N TYR A 152 20.02 10.04 5.45
CA TYR A 152 18.96 9.07 5.17
C TYR A 152 17.71 9.76 4.60
N ALA A 153 17.25 10.85 5.22
CA ALA A 153 16.10 11.60 4.74
C ALA A 153 16.32 12.19 3.34
N LYS A 154 17.51 12.74 3.10
CA LYS A 154 17.93 13.29 1.80
C LYS A 154 17.86 12.22 0.70
N TYR A 155 18.44 11.05 0.91
CA TYR A 155 18.45 10.00 -0.12
C TYR A 155 17.13 9.25 -0.24
N LEU A 156 16.30 9.21 0.80
CA LEU A 156 14.91 8.76 0.71
C LEU A 156 14.06 9.70 -0.15
N ASN A 157 14.54 10.91 -0.45
CA ASN A 157 13.76 11.99 -1.06
C ASN A 157 12.43 12.20 -0.31
N GLY A 158 12.51 12.11 1.02
CA GLY A 158 11.38 12.18 1.93
C GLY A 158 11.40 13.47 2.72
N LYS A 159 10.23 13.83 3.26
CA LYS A 159 10.07 15.01 4.09
C LYS A 159 10.30 14.65 5.56
N ARG A 160 11.19 15.37 6.24
CA ARG A 160 11.34 15.28 7.71
C ARG A 160 10.07 15.83 8.37
N CYS A 161 9.57 15.09 9.35
CA CYS A 161 8.43 15.48 10.18
C CYS A 161 8.91 16.03 11.53
N THR A 162 8.38 17.20 11.92
CA THR A 162 8.82 17.95 13.11
C THR A 162 7.66 18.27 14.07
N GLY A 163 6.69 17.36 14.17
CA GLY A 163 5.52 17.45 15.05
C GLY A 163 4.38 18.38 14.61
N ILE A 164 4.67 19.38 13.77
CA ILE A 164 3.62 20.21 13.18
C ILE A 164 2.85 19.38 12.14
N ALA A 165 1.53 19.52 12.15
CA ALA A 165 0.64 18.93 11.15
C ALA A 165 0.88 19.58 9.78
N GLU A 166 1.91 19.13 9.08
CA GLU A 166 2.22 19.55 7.73
C GLU A 166 1.79 18.49 6.70
N ASN A 167 1.64 18.91 5.44
CA ASN A 167 1.24 18.02 4.34
C ASN A 167 2.12 16.76 4.29
N GLY A 168 1.54 15.61 4.68
CA GLY A 168 2.15 14.27 4.67
C GLY A 168 2.67 13.75 6.01
N CYS A 169 2.90 14.62 6.99
CA CYS A 169 3.47 14.22 8.29
C CYS A 169 2.39 13.96 9.35
N PRO A 170 2.62 13.03 10.30
CA PRO A 170 1.70 12.86 11.41
C PRO A 170 1.77 14.09 12.34
N ALA A 171 0.61 14.60 12.72
CA ALA A 171 0.51 15.64 13.73
C ALA A 171 0.91 15.07 15.09
N ASN A 172 1.81 15.74 15.79
CA ASN A 172 2.27 15.31 17.09
C ASN A 172 2.39 16.51 18.04
N ALA A 173 1.62 16.47 19.13
CA ALA A 173 1.61 17.53 20.13
C ALA A 173 2.93 17.62 20.90
N ASP A 174 3.73 16.55 20.90
CA ASP A 174 5.01 16.43 21.60
C ASP A 174 6.21 16.84 20.72
N GLY A 175 5.98 17.62 19.66
CA GLY A 175 7.02 18.10 18.75
C GLY A 175 7.67 16.95 17.96
N ASP A 176 9.00 16.96 17.88
CA ASP A 176 9.78 15.95 17.15
C ASP A 176 9.73 14.55 17.80
N ASN A 177 9.28 14.43 19.05
CA ASN A 177 9.21 13.13 19.73
C ASN A 177 7.91 12.37 19.39
N TYR A 178 7.98 11.46 18.43
CA TYR A 178 6.83 10.69 17.94
C TYR A 178 6.41 9.51 18.84
N CYS A 179 6.96 9.32 20.04
CA CYS A 179 6.62 8.16 20.86
C CYS A 179 5.15 8.08 21.25
N ASN A 180 4.55 9.19 21.68
CA ASN A 180 3.13 9.23 22.03
C ASN A 180 2.24 8.97 20.81
N PHE A 181 2.63 9.49 19.65
CA PHE A 181 1.96 9.19 18.38
C PHE A 181 2.05 7.69 18.06
N MET A 182 3.24 7.09 18.14
CA MET A 182 3.43 5.68 17.82
C MET A 182 2.63 4.77 18.76
N TYR A 183 2.67 5.04 20.07
CA TYR A 183 1.94 4.28 21.07
C TYR A 183 0.41 4.31 20.85
N LYS A 184 -0.13 5.43 20.34
CA LYS A 184 -1.56 5.57 20.03
C LYS A 184 -1.94 4.95 18.69
N THR A 185 -1.02 4.97 17.72
CA THR A 185 -1.30 4.63 16.33
C THR A 185 -1.06 3.17 16.03
N TYR A 186 0.02 2.60 16.57
CA TYR A 186 0.48 1.26 16.21
C TYR A 186 0.14 0.23 17.29
N LYS A 187 -0.19 -0.97 16.83
CA LYS A 187 -0.45 -2.12 17.69
C LYS A 187 0.62 -3.19 17.51
N ASP A 188 0.64 -4.13 18.44
CA ASP A 188 1.41 -5.37 18.31
C ASP A 188 0.93 -6.20 17.12
N PHE A 189 1.65 -7.28 16.83
CA PHE A 189 1.33 -8.19 15.73
C PHE A 189 -0.09 -8.77 15.81
N SER A 190 -0.59 -9.03 17.03
CA SER A 190 -1.96 -9.51 17.23
C SER A 190 -3.02 -8.42 17.02
N GLY A 191 -2.64 -7.14 17.08
CA GLY A 191 -3.54 -5.99 16.93
C GLY A 191 -4.31 -5.61 18.20
N LYS A 192 -3.95 -6.19 19.36
CA LYS A 192 -4.72 -6.06 20.61
C LYS A 192 -4.12 -5.07 21.58
N VAL A 193 -2.80 -4.98 21.67
CA VAL A 193 -2.09 -4.07 22.59
C VAL A 193 -1.29 -3.04 21.81
N ASN A 194 -1.02 -1.90 22.44
CA ASN A 194 -0.22 -0.84 21.83
C ASN A 194 1.24 -1.29 21.69
N ALA A 195 1.83 -1.01 20.53
CA ALA A 195 3.26 -1.19 20.35
C ALA A 195 4.01 -0.06 21.08
N PRO A 196 5.12 -0.36 21.76
CA PRO A 196 5.95 0.70 22.33
C PRO A 196 6.59 1.50 21.20
N CYS A 197 7.08 2.68 21.56
CA CYS A 197 7.84 3.52 20.67
C CYS A 197 9.20 2.89 20.34
N ILE A 198 9.55 2.91 19.06
CA ILE A 198 10.92 2.79 18.55
C ILE A 198 11.01 3.78 17.39
N GLY A 199 11.87 4.78 17.51
CA GLY A 199 12.06 5.80 16.49
C GLY A 199 11.43 7.16 16.81
N ASN A 200 11.91 7.79 17.87
CA ASN A 200 11.51 9.13 18.30
C ASN A 200 12.42 10.27 17.85
N ASP A 201 13.53 9.99 17.16
CA ASP A 201 14.54 11.02 16.91
C ASP A 201 14.39 11.66 15.53
N TYR A 202 14.00 10.87 14.52
CA TYR A 202 13.86 11.39 13.17
C TYR A 202 12.78 10.64 12.40
N VAL A 203 11.77 11.36 11.94
CA VAL A 203 10.67 10.78 11.15
C VAL A 203 10.68 11.32 9.74
N VAL A 204 10.58 10.44 8.75
CA VAL A 204 10.58 10.77 7.33
C VAL A 204 9.35 10.19 6.66
N ASN A 205 8.53 11.03 6.05
CA ASN A 205 7.47 10.58 5.16
C ASN A 205 7.95 10.64 3.70
N VAL A 206 7.90 9.52 3.00
CA VAL A 206 8.37 9.39 1.61
C VAL A 206 7.18 9.56 0.67
N VAL A 207 7.39 10.20 -0.49
CA VAL A 207 6.36 10.41 -1.52
C VAL A 207 5.67 9.10 -1.97
N SER A 208 6.35 7.95 -1.85
CA SER A 208 5.76 6.63 -2.12
C SER A 208 4.67 6.22 -1.12
N GLY A 209 4.47 6.98 -0.05
CA GLY A 209 3.48 6.74 0.99
C GLY A 209 4.00 5.94 2.18
N SER A 210 5.29 5.62 2.25
CA SER A 210 5.89 4.91 3.39
C SER A 210 6.43 5.90 4.42
N THR A 211 6.41 5.55 5.69
CA THR A 211 6.95 6.38 6.78
C THR A 211 8.11 5.65 7.46
N PHE A 212 9.22 6.34 7.65
CA PHE A 212 10.41 5.83 8.33
C PHE A 212 10.55 6.55 9.66
N TYR A 213 10.71 5.77 10.73
CA TYR A 213 10.96 6.26 12.08
C TYR A 213 12.36 5.80 12.47
N PHE A 214 13.28 6.72 12.62
CA PHE A 214 14.65 6.45 13.03
C PHE A 214 14.83 6.72 14.51
N ASP A 215 15.63 5.86 15.12
CA ASP A 215 16.03 5.87 16.51
C ASP A 215 17.54 5.75 16.55
N TYR A 216 18.21 6.52 17.40
CA TYR A 216 19.62 6.30 17.69
C TYR A 216 19.84 6.36 19.20
N ALA A 217 20.64 5.42 19.70
CA ALA A 217 20.94 5.36 21.11
C ALA A 217 22.13 6.26 21.46
N GLY A 218 21.89 7.24 22.33
CA GLY A 218 22.95 8.08 22.92
C GLY A 218 23.81 7.35 23.95
N GLU A 219 24.90 8.00 24.39
CA GLU A 219 25.74 7.50 25.49
C GLU A 219 24.89 7.25 26.75
N GLY A 220 24.95 6.03 27.29
CA GLY A 220 24.24 5.64 28.52
C GLY A 220 22.96 4.82 28.31
N GLU A 221 22.55 4.57 27.06
CA GLU A 221 21.40 3.72 26.75
C GLU A 221 21.79 2.25 26.49
N ASP A 222 20.91 1.29 26.82
CA ASP A 222 21.13 -0.16 26.67
C ASP A 222 21.43 -0.60 25.21
N ILE A 223 21.17 0.30 24.26
CA ILE A 223 21.36 0.11 22.82
C ILE A 223 22.48 0.99 22.24
N TYR A 224 23.37 1.53 23.09
CA TYR A 224 24.48 2.42 22.71
C TYR A 224 25.18 2.05 21.40
N ALA A 225 25.42 3.06 20.56
CA ALA A 225 26.03 2.96 19.23
C ALA A 225 25.23 2.13 18.20
N LYS A 226 23.92 1.93 18.41
CA LYS A 226 23.02 1.31 17.43
C LYS A 226 22.03 2.34 16.90
N GLN A 227 21.72 2.20 15.62
CA GLN A 227 20.61 2.88 14.98
C GLN A 227 19.53 1.87 14.66
N PHE A 228 18.28 2.19 15.03
CA PHE A 228 17.12 1.45 14.58
C PHE A 228 16.34 2.27 13.57
N VAL A 229 15.68 1.57 12.67
CA VAL A 229 14.69 2.15 11.78
C VAL A 229 13.48 1.24 11.75
N VAL A 230 12.34 1.84 12.03
CA VAL A 230 11.04 1.22 11.87
C VAL A 230 10.41 1.80 10.61
N ILE A 231 10.01 0.92 9.70
CA ILE A 231 9.37 1.32 8.44
C ILE A 231 7.91 0.91 8.48
N ASP A 232 7.05 1.89 8.35
CA ASP A 232 5.66 1.71 7.97
C ASP A 232 5.55 1.72 6.44
N VAL A 233 5.28 0.57 5.84
CA VAL A 233 5.42 0.38 4.39
C VAL A 233 4.23 0.93 3.59
N ASN A 234 3.04 0.96 4.17
CA ASN A 234 1.81 1.50 3.55
C ASN A 234 1.48 2.93 4.04
N GLY A 235 2.17 3.39 5.09
CA GLY A 235 2.09 4.73 5.64
C GLY A 235 1.11 4.84 6.80
N TRP A 236 1.42 5.76 7.71
CA TRP A 236 0.77 5.89 9.02
C TRP A 236 -0.75 6.08 8.99
N GLN A 237 -1.28 6.58 7.87
CA GLN A 237 -2.71 6.81 7.67
C GLN A 237 -3.46 5.52 7.28
N LYS A 238 -2.76 4.53 6.72
CA LYS A 238 -3.36 3.31 6.19
C LYS A 238 -3.28 2.20 7.21
N ARG A 239 -4.42 1.60 7.49
CA ARG A 239 -4.53 0.41 8.33
C ARG A 239 -3.82 -0.79 7.66
N PRO A 240 -3.33 -1.78 8.44
CA PRO A 240 -3.66 -2.04 9.85
C PRO A 240 -2.87 -1.28 10.94
N ASN A 241 -1.73 -0.66 10.66
CA ASN A 241 -0.80 -0.08 11.66
C ASN A 241 -0.40 -1.10 12.74
N ARG A 242 0.20 -2.22 12.32
CA ARG A 242 0.61 -3.33 13.18
C ARG A 242 2.06 -3.73 12.96
N SER A 243 2.76 -3.94 14.08
CA SER A 243 4.11 -4.50 14.11
C SER A 243 4.15 -5.88 13.44
N GLY A 244 5.06 -6.09 12.49
CA GLY A 244 5.15 -7.31 11.69
C GLY A 244 4.14 -7.42 10.55
N TYR A 245 3.24 -6.45 10.38
CA TYR A 245 2.20 -6.49 9.36
C TYR A 245 2.48 -5.49 8.23
N ASP A 246 2.56 -4.23 8.63
CA ASP A 246 2.95 -3.09 7.80
C ASP A 246 4.07 -2.28 8.45
N LEU A 247 4.31 -2.47 9.75
CA LEU A 247 5.39 -1.85 10.52
C LEU A 247 6.53 -2.86 10.75
N PHE A 248 7.71 -2.61 10.19
CA PHE A 248 8.85 -3.53 10.22
C PHE A 248 10.10 -2.88 10.80
N LEU A 249 10.78 -3.58 11.70
CA LEU A 249 11.97 -3.11 12.40
C LEU A 249 13.25 -3.63 11.75
N PHE A 250 14.23 -2.74 11.62
CA PHE A 250 15.60 -3.02 11.20
C PHE A 250 16.58 -2.29 12.11
N SER A 251 17.78 -2.83 12.25
CA SER A 251 18.93 -2.10 12.79
C SER A 251 19.91 -1.77 11.68
N ILE A 252 20.50 -0.59 11.73
CA ILE A 252 21.50 -0.12 10.80
C ILE A 252 22.86 -0.16 11.50
N GLY A 253 23.79 -0.95 10.95
CA GLY A 253 25.18 -0.96 11.39
C GLY A 253 25.93 0.27 10.92
N ARG A 254 27.03 0.61 11.61
CA ARG A 254 27.90 1.74 11.24
C ARG A 254 28.54 1.59 9.86
N ASP A 255 28.69 0.36 9.39
CA ASP A 255 29.13 -0.03 8.04
C ASP A 255 28.01 0.05 6.99
N GLY A 256 26.85 0.59 7.35
CA GLY A 256 25.65 0.64 6.50
C GLY A 256 24.98 -0.72 6.32
N LYS A 257 25.40 -1.77 7.04
CA LYS A 257 24.80 -3.10 6.93
C LYS A 257 23.45 -3.11 7.66
N ILE A 258 22.42 -3.59 6.98
CA ILE A 258 21.08 -3.73 7.57
C ILE A 258 20.92 -5.12 8.19
N THR A 259 20.45 -5.16 9.43
CA THR A 259 20.04 -6.40 10.10
C THR A 259 18.54 -6.32 10.40
N ALA A 260 17.79 -7.29 9.91
CA ALA A 260 16.35 -7.35 10.13
C ALA A 260 16.03 -7.75 11.58
N GLY A 261 14.96 -7.19 12.13
CA GLY A 261 14.36 -7.72 13.35
C GLY A 261 14.01 -9.21 13.19
N GLY A 262 14.49 -10.02 14.13
CA GLY A 262 14.33 -11.47 14.11
C GLY A 262 15.50 -12.24 13.50
N ALA A 263 16.46 -11.58 12.87
CA ALA A 263 17.69 -12.21 12.37
C ALA A 263 18.58 -12.71 13.51
N ASP A 264 19.50 -13.62 13.19
CA ASP A 264 20.52 -14.08 14.12
C ASP A 264 21.41 -12.88 14.54
N ALA A 265 21.61 -12.71 15.85
CA ALA A 265 22.24 -11.54 16.48
C ALA A 265 21.47 -10.20 16.41
N SER A 266 20.21 -10.20 15.96
CA SER A 266 19.35 -9.01 16.13
C SER A 266 19.00 -8.77 17.60
N PHE A 267 18.77 -7.51 17.97
CA PHE A 267 18.39 -7.14 19.34
C PHE A 267 17.01 -7.72 19.74
N TYR A 268 16.13 -7.89 18.75
CA TYR A 268 14.81 -8.51 18.91
C TYR A 268 14.77 -9.83 18.14
N PRO A 269 15.19 -10.96 18.74
CA PRO A 269 15.25 -12.24 18.05
C PRO A 269 13.85 -12.74 17.67
N LYS A 270 13.77 -13.65 16.69
CA LYS A 270 12.48 -14.20 16.23
C LYS A 270 11.71 -14.88 17.37
N SER A 271 12.43 -15.62 18.22
CA SER A 271 11.85 -16.26 19.40
C SER A 271 11.34 -15.21 20.39
N GLY A 272 10.04 -15.22 20.67
CA GLY A 272 9.40 -14.30 21.61
C GLY A 272 8.90 -12.97 21.00
N TYR A 273 9.43 -12.54 19.85
CA TYR A 273 9.05 -11.27 19.20
C TYR A 273 8.35 -11.43 17.84
N CYS A 274 8.08 -12.66 17.39
CA CYS A 274 7.21 -12.91 16.23
C CYS A 274 6.32 -14.13 16.44
N ASN A 275 5.10 -13.92 16.92
CA ASN A 275 4.12 -14.99 17.10
C ASN A 275 2.68 -14.46 16.99
N SER A 276 1.89 -14.95 16.04
CA SER A 276 0.50 -14.51 15.83
C SER A 276 -0.44 -14.87 16.98
N SER A 277 -0.09 -15.87 17.79
CA SER A 277 -0.94 -16.40 18.86
C SER A 277 -0.71 -15.75 20.22
N THR A 278 0.35 -14.94 20.36
CA THR A 278 0.65 -14.23 21.61
C THR A 278 0.30 -12.75 21.50
N THR A 279 -0.01 -12.15 22.64
CA THR A 279 -0.31 -10.71 22.75
C THR A 279 0.66 -10.10 23.73
N PHE A 280 1.59 -9.29 23.22
CA PHE A 280 2.61 -8.59 24.00
C PHE A 280 3.06 -7.37 23.21
N SER A 281 3.37 -6.26 23.89
CA SER A 281 3.56 -4.96 23.25
C SER A 281 4.67 -4.94 22.20
N ARG A 282 5.77 -5.69 22.37
CA ARG A 282 6.86 -5.78 21.37
C ARG A 282 6.69 -6.93 20.36
N ASN A 283 5.57 -7.65 20.40
CA ASN A 283 5.32 -8.72 19.44
C ASN A 283 5.14 -8.11 18.03
N GLY A 284 5.91 -8.63 17.07
CA GLY A 284 5.99 -8.13 15.70
C GLY A 284 7.38 -7.58 15.34
N TYR A 285 8.19 -7.15 16.32
CA TYR A 285 9.54 -6.63 16.05
C TYR A 285 10.48 -7.68 15.47
N GLY A 286 10.29 -8.94 15.82
CA GLY A 286 11.05 -10.07 15.27
C GLY A 286 10.48 -10.61 13.96
N CYS A 287 9.40 -10.05 13.42
CA CYS A 287 8.73 -10.60 12.24
C CYS A 287 9.34 -10.17 10.91
N THR A 288 10.19 -9.15 10.91
CA THR A 288 10.85 -8.65 9.70
C THR A 288 11.61 -9.74 8.96
N ILE A 289 12.32 -10.62 9.69
CA ILE A 289 13.06 -11.73 9.06
C ILE A 289 12.16 -12.70 8.29
N ASN A 290 10.93 -12.93 8.77
CA ASN A 290 9.97 -13.78 8.09
C ASN A 290 9.45 -13.10 6.82
N ALA A 291 9.21 -11.77 6.86
CA ALA A 291 8.81 -11.00 5.70
C ALA A 291 9.88 -10.99 4.58
N ILE A 292 11.17 -11.12 4.94
CA ILE A 292 12.27 -11.24 3.97
C ILE A 292 12.37 -12.67 3.42
N ASN A 293 12.35 -13.68 4.29
CA ASN A 293 12.71 -15.05 3.91
C ASN A 293 11.54 -15.90 3.43
N GLU A 294 10.33 -15.65 3.92
CA GLU A 294 9.15 -16.46 3.57
C GLU A 294 8.36 -15.83 2.42
N LYS A 295 8.36 -16.49 1.25
CA LYS A 295 7.61 -16.02 0.06
C LYS A 295 6.12 -15.79 0.30
N ASP A 296 5.51 -16.60 1.16
CA ASP A 296 4.08 -16.55 1.46
C ASP A 296 3.77 -15.84 2.78
N TYR A 297 4.72 -15.10 3.37
CA TYR A 297 4.53 -14.39 4.63
C TYR A 297 3.25 -13.56 4.63
N PHE A 298 3.12 -12.68 3.64
CA PHE A 298 1.98 -11.77 3.51
C PHE A 298 0.66 -12.48 3.23
N LYS A 299 0.67 -13.72 2.75
CA LYS A 299 -0.55 -14.53 2.55
C LYS A 299 -1.03 -15.22 3.83
N LYS A 300 -0.14 -15.44 4.79
CA LYS A 300 -0.42 -16.11 6.08
C LYS A 300 -0.76 -15.13 7.21
N LEU A 301 -0.82 -13.84 6.87
CA LEU A 301 -1.13 -12.76 7.79
C LEU A 301 -2.54 -12.97 8.41
N PRO A 302 -2.69 -12.93 9.75
CA PRO A 302 -3.96 -13.18 10.44
C PRO A 302 -5.00 -12.07 10.21
N HIS A 303 -6.08 -12.41 9.49
CA HIS A 303 -7.21 -11.53 9.15
C HIS A 303 -8.13 -11.23 10.33
#